data_AF-A0A7V9B9W7-F1
#
_entry.id   AF-A0A7V9B9W7-F1
#
_cell.length_a   1.000
_cell.length_b   1.000
_cell.length_c   1.000
_cell.angle_alpha   90.00
_cell.angle_beta   90.00
_cell.angle_gamma   90.00
#
_symmetry.space_group_name_H-M   'P 1'
#
loop_
_entity.id
_entity.type
_entity.pdbx_description
1 polymer ?
#
loop_
_entity_poly.entity_id
_entity_poly.type
_entity_poly.pdbx_seq_one_letter_code
_entity_poly.pdbx_strand_id
1 'polypeptide(L)'
;MARLLAAVLAILGLLPVANWIAGGHGAPWYSDRLDGWLSGGAIAIGAAVIASIAIRRWPHLWRDGLWTRVAVRWERGGIRADVGLAALVIAIGVVVAHAVLSARPLLIDEIIQVYQARIFATGRLWLPAPAHPEFTSSQHLLDWGGKVFGQFPAGGPALLALGTLVGAEWIVGPLASALCAFLFARLVRRVEPRPGTALAAVLLFAIAPFVVFLGASMMNHITTTAALLAAALALSRATSGSDARTSDAFFVGLALGVAAAIRPLDAAAFAIPTAAWLAWRGRHGRSHIKALLASGIGVFIPVSLLLAVNHAQTGDAFTFGYIAMWGR
;
A
#
# COMPACT_ATOMS: atom_id res chain seq x y z
N MET A 1 17.69 12.24 16.72
CA MET A 1 16.62 11.23 16.89
C MET A 1 16.12 10.67 15.56
N ALA A 2 15.46 11.45 14.68
CA ALA A 2 14.79 10.91 13.47
C ALA A 2 15.71 10.16 12.49
N ARG A 3 16.92 10.68 12.22
CA ARG A 3 17.90 10.01 11.34
C ARG A 3 18.40 8.68 11.91
N LEU A 4 18.60 8.63 13.23
CA LEU A 4 18.99 7.40 13.93
C LEU A 4 17.86 6.37 13.83
N LEU A 5 16.62 6.79 14.06
CA LEU A 5 15.46 5.90 13.93
C LEU A 5 15.31 5.38 12.49
N ALA A 6 15.49 6.24 11.48
CA ALA A 6 15.48 5.82 10.08
C ALA A 6 16.58 4.79 9.77
N ALA A 7 17.79 5.00 10.30
CA ALA A 7 18.89 4.03 10.16
C ALA A 7 18.57 2.69 10.85
N VAL A 8 18.01 2.73 12.06
CA VAL A 8 17.57 1.52 12.79
C VAL A 8 16.50 0.78 11.98
N LEU A 9 15.49 1.47 11.47
CA LEU A 9 14.43 0.86 10.65
C LEU A 9 15.00 0.25 9.36
N ALA A 10 15.97 0.91 8.72
CA ALA A 10 16.64 0.37 7.54
C ALA A 10 17.41 -0.92 7.86
N ILE A 11 18.12 -0.96 9.00
CA ILE A 11 18.85 -2.16 9.45
C ILE A 11 17.87 -3.28 9.80
N LEU A 12 16.78 -2.98 10.52
CA LEU A 12 15.75 -3.96 10.87
C LEU A 12 15.12 -4.62 9.64
N GLY A 13 14.98 -3.87 8.54
CA GLY A 13 14.50 -4.39 7.25
C GLY A 13 15.46 -5.38 6.57
N LEU A 14 16.73 -5.45 7.01
CA LEU A 14 17.77 -6.36 6.52
C LEU A 14 18.08 -7.48 7.52
N LEU A 15 17.18 -7.74 8.48
CA LEU A 15 17.32 -8.88 9.38
C LEU A 15 16.50 -10.07 8.87
N PRO A 16 17.05 -11.30 8.91
CA PRO A 16 16.35 -12.51 8.52
C PRO A 16 15.37 -12.98 9.60
N VAL A 17 14.44 -12.10 10.02
CA VAL A 17 13.54 -12.37 11.14
C VAL A 17 12.77 -13.67 10.95
N ALA A 18 12.37 -13.99 9.71
CA ALA A 18 11.70 -15.25 9.37
C ALA A 18 12.53 -16.50 9.77
N ASN A 19 13.86 -16.44 9.66
CA ASN A 19 14.75 -17.54 10.02
C ASN A 19 14.93 -17.69 11.54
N TRP A 20 14.49 -16.71 12.32
CA TRP A 20 14.58 -16.71 13.78
C TRP A 20 13.28 -17.19 14.44
N ILE A 21 12.20 -17.38 13.68
CA ILE A 21 10.91 -17.85 14.19
C ILE A 21 10.97 -19.37 14.30
N ALA A 22 11.02 -19.89 15.52
CA ALA A 22 11.00 -21.33 15.78
C ALA A 22 9.72 -21.98 15.22
N GLY A 23 9.87 -23.04 14.44
CA GLY A 23 8.76 -23.72 13.76
C GLY A 23 8.19 -22.99 12.54
N GLY A 24 8.72 -21.81 12.18
CA GLY A 24 8.34 -21.09 10.97
C GLY A 24 9.02 -21.65 9.72
N HIS A 25 8.53 -21.26 8.55
CA HIS A 25 9.23 -21.52 7.30
C HIS A 25 10.51 -20.69 7.22
N GLY A 26 11.66 -21.37 7.17
CA GLY A 26 12.93 -20.73 6.86
C GLY A 26 12.91 -20.14 5.45
N ALA A 27 13.64 -19.04 5.25
CA ALA A 27 13.94 -18.42 3.98
C ALA A 27 15.38 -18.80 3.57
N PRO A 28 15.62 -19.99 2.99
CA PRO A 28 16.95 -20.41 2.57
C PRO A 28 17.53 -19.48 1.49
N TRP A 29 16.67 -18.83 0.70
CA TRP A 29 17.03 -17.83 -0.31
C TRP A 29 17.38 -16.44 0.27
N TYR A 30 17.43 -16.29 1.60
CA TYR A 30 17.65 -14.99 2.22
C TYR A 30 19.01 -14.38 1.85
N SER A 31 20.08 -15.19 1.85
CA SER A 31 21.42 -14.75 1.48
C SER A 31 21.43 -14.15 0.08
N ASP A 32 20.84 -14.85 -0.89
CA ASP A 32 20.81 -14.42 -2.30
C ASP A 32 20.05 -13.11 -2.46
N ARG A 33 18.96 -12.94 -1.71
CA ARG A 33 18.20 -11.67 -1.67
C ARG A 33 19.03 -10.56 -1.04
N LEU A 34 19.68 -10.81 0.08
CA LEU A 34 20.53 -9.83 0.75
C LEU A 34 21.69 -9.40 -0.15
N ASP A 35 22.35 -10.34 -0.81
CA ASP A 35 23.44 -10.07 -1.76
C ASP A 35 22.96 -9.22 -2.94
N GLY A 36 21.76 -9.52 -3.46
CA GLY A 36 21.12 -8.69 -4.50
C GLY A 36 20.85 -7.26 -4.01
N TRP A 37 20.32 -7.09 -2.80
CA TRP A 37 20.08 -5.77 -2.20
C TRP A 37 21.37 -5.00 -1.94
N LEU A 38 22.40 -5.65 -1.39
CA LEU A 38 23.70 -5.04 -1.11
C LEU A 38 24.40 -4.63 -2.40
N SER A 39 24.43 -5.51 -3.40
CA SER A 39 25.04 -5.24 -4.70
C SER A 39 24.31 -4.11 -5.44
N GLY A 40 22.98 -4.17 -5.49
CA GLY A 40 22.16 -3.11 -6.11
C GLY A 40 22.33 -1.76 -5.39
N GLY A 41 22.36 -1.77 -4.05
CA GLY A 41 22.64 -0.59 -3.24
C GLY A 41 24.03 -0.01 -3.49
N ALA A 42 25.06 -0.87 -3.56
CA ALA A 42 26.43 -0.46 -3.85
C ALA A 42 26.55 0.17 -5.25
N ILE A 43 25.88 -0.40 -6.26
CA ILE A 43 25.83 0.18 -7.62
C ILE A 43 25.18 1.55 -7.60
N ALA A 44 24.02 1.70 -6.94
CA ALA A 44 23.31 2.98 -6.87
C ALA A 44 24.15 4.06 -6.15
N ILE A 45 24.80 3.70 -5.04
CA ILE A 45 25.70 4.61 -4.30
C ILE A 45 26.91 4.98 -5.16
N GLY A 46 27.54 3.99 -5.81
CA GLY A 46 28.69 4.21 -6.70
C GLY A 46 28.34 5.16 -7.85
N ALA A 47 27.20 4.94 -8.52
CA ALA A 47 26.70 5.81 -9.57
C ALA A 47 26.43 7.23 -9.06
N ALA A 48 25.84 7.37 -7.86
CA ALA A 48 25.60 8.67 -7.24
C ALA A 48 26.90 9.41 -6.89
N VAL A 49 27.92 8.70 -6.40
CA VAL A 49 29.26 9.27 -6.11
C VAL A 49 29.92 9.73 -7.41
N ILE A 50 29.93 8.89 -8.45
CA ILE A 50 30.49 9.24 -9.76
C ILE A 50 29.77 10.45 -10.34
N ALA A 51 28.44 10.48 -10.31
CA ALA A 51 27.64 11.62 -10.78
C ALA A 51 27.98 12.90 -9.99
N SER A 52 28.11 12.80 -8.66
CA SER A 52 28.49 13.94 -7.81
C SER A 52 29.87 14.49 -8.16
N ILE A 53 30.86 13.61 -8.38
CA ILE A 53 32.21 14.01 -8.79
C ILE A 53 32.19 14.64 -10.19
N ALA A 54 31.49 14.03 -11.14
CA ALA A 54 31.38 14.52 -12.51
C ALA A 54 30.71 15.90 -12.56
N ILE A 55 29.62 16.11 -11.82
CA ILE A 55 28.91 17.40 -11.73
C ILE A 55 29.84 18.49 -11.15
N ARG A 56 30.62 18.16 -10.11
CA ARG A 56 31.59 19.10 -9.52
C ARG A 56 32.72 19.45 -10.47
N ARG A 57 33.19 18.49 -11.27
CA ARG A 57 34.30 18.67 -12.23
C ARG A 57 33.86 19.37 -13.51
N TRP A 58 32.62 19.15 -13.93
CA TRP A 58 32.04 19.69 -15.15
C TRP A 58 30.71 20.38 -14.85
N PRO A 59 30.76 21.64 -14.37
CA PRO A 59 29.56 22.38 -13.95
C PRO A 59 28.50 22.53 -15.06
N HIS A 60 28.88 22.44 -16.33
CA HIS A 60 27.92 22.48 -17.44
C HIS A 60 26.98 21.25 -17.48
N LEU A 61 27.33 20.13 -16.83
CA LEU A 61 26.46 18.96 -16.70
C LEU A 61 25.26 19.20 -15.79
N TRP A 62 25.32 20.20 -14.90
CA TRP A 62 24.23 20.52 -14.00
C TRP A 62 24.06 22.01 -13.81
N ARG A 63 22.84 22.51 -14.06
CA ARG A 63 22.55 23.93 -13.83
C ARG A 63 22.39 24.20 -12.34
N ASP A 64 23.31 24.98 -11.78
CA ASP A 64 23.22 25.41 -10.39
C ASP A 64 21.86 26.05 -10.08
N GLY A 65 21.30 25.66 -8.93
CA GLY A 65 19.99 26.12 -8.47
C GLY A 65 18.79 25.63 -9.29
N LEU A 66 18.96 24.81 -10.34
CA LEU A 66 17.82 24.23 -11.09
C LEU A 66 16.90 23.41 -10.16
N TRP A 67 17.48 22.51 -9.37
CA TRP A 67 16.70 21.70 -8.43
C TRP A 67 15.95 22.56 -7.42
N THR A 68 16.62 23.57 -6.85
CA THR A 68 16.02 24.52 -5.92
C THR A 68 14.85 25.25 -6.57
N ARG A 69 14.99 25.71 -7.82
CA ARG A 69 13.89 26.36 -8.56
C ARG A 69 12.70 25.44 -8.79
N VAL A 70 12.95 24.19 -9.17
CA VAL A 70 11.91 23.16 -9.37
C VAL A 70 11.19 22.88 -8.05
N ALA A 71 11.94 22.64 -6.98
CA ALA A 71 11.40 22.38 -5.65
C ALA A 71 10.57 23.55 -5.13
N VAL A 72 11.03 24.80 -5.30
CA VAL A 72 10.27 26.00 -4.92
C VAL A 72 9.00 26.16 -5.75
N ARG A 73 9.03 25.84 -7.04
CA ARG A 73 7.83 25.88 -7.90
C ARG A 73 6.81 24.82 -7.52
N TRP A 74 7.26 23.60 -7.21
CA TRP A 74 6.40 22.55 -6.67
C TRP A 74 5.83 22.96 -5.30
N GLU A 75 6.65 23.57 -4.44
CA GLU A 75 6.22 24.05 -3.13
C GLU A 75 5.08 25.07 -3.26
N ARG A 76 5.30 26.12 -4.06
CA ARG A 76 4.31 27.17 -4.35
C ARG A 76 3.07 26.65 -5.07
N GLY A 77 3.22 25.63 -5.91
CA GLY A 77 2.10 25.01 -6.62
C GLY A 77 1.16 24.21 -5.70
N GLY A 78 1.64 23.81 -4.52
CA GLY A 78 0.87 23.09 -3.50
C GLY A 78 0.06 21.94 -4.10
N ILE A 79 -1.24 21.93 -3.85
CA ILE A 79 -2.15 20.86 -4.31
C ILE A 79 -2.17 20.71 -5.84
N ARG A 80 -2.03 21.79 -6.61
CA ARG A 80 -2.04 21.72 -8.08
C ARG A 80 -0.82 20.97 -8.61
N ALA A 81 0.33 21.17 -7.98
CA ALA A 81 1.54 20.44 -8.32
C ALA A 81 1.43 18.96 -7.95
N ASP A 82 0.82 18.65 -6.80
CA ASP A 82 0.60 17.27 -6.35
C ASP A 82 -0.40 16.54 -7.28
N VAL A 83 -1.46 17.21 -7.75
CA VAL A 83 -2.41 16.68 -8.75
C VAL A 83 -1.72 16.47 -10.11
N GLY A 84 -0.89 17.42 -10.55
CA GLY A 84 -0.12 17.27 -11.79
C GLY A 84 0.82 16.07 -11.75
N LEU A 85 1.46 15.82 -10.61
CA LEU A 85 2.28 14.62 -10.41
C LEU A 85 1.42 13.34 -10.41
N ALA A 86 0.28 13.35 -9.72
CA ALA A 86 -0.63 12.21 -9.74
C ALA A 86 -1.10 11.87 -11.16
N ALA A 87 -1.42 12.88 -11.99
CA ALA A 87 -1.77 12.68 -13.39
C ALA A 87 -0.61 12.07 -14.21
N LEU A 88 0.64 12.49 -13.95
CA LEU A 88 1.82 11.87 -14.57
C LEU A 88 1.95 10.39 -14.17
N VAL A 89 1.70 10.06 -12.89
CA VAL A 89 1.73 8.67 -12.40
C VAL A 89 0.65 7.82 -13.06
N ILE A 90 -0.55 8.36 -13.29
CA ILE A 90 -1.58 7.68 -14.09
C ILE A 90 -1.03 7.40 -15.48
N ALA A 91 -0.51 8.42 -16.17
CA ALA A 91 -0.01 8.25 -17.54
C ALA A 91 1.08 7.17 -17.63
N ILE A 92 2.05 7.16 -16.71
CA ILE A 92 3.08 6.12 -16.63
C ILE A 92 2.44 4.74 -16.38
N GLY A 93 1.52 4.65 -15.42
CA GLY A 93 0.82 3.41 -15.09
C GLY A 93 0.02 2.84 -16.26
N VAL A 94 -0.70 3.69 -17.01
CA VAL A 94 -1.44 3.29 -18.22
C VAL A 94 -0.48 2.78 -19.29
N VAL A 95 0.62 3.48 -19.54
CA VAL A 95 1.62 3.04 -20.52
C VAL A 95 2.19 1.68 -20.15
N VAL A 96 2.59 1.47 -18.89
CA VAL A 96 3.14 0.18 -18.46
C VAL A 96 2.10 -0.93 -18.46
N ALA A 97 0.87 -0.63 -18.01
CA ALA A 97 -0.23 -1.60 -18.03
C ALA A 97 -0.47 -2.13 -19.44
N HIS A 98 -0.57 -1.26 -20.45
CA HIS A 98 -0.82 -1.68 -21.82
C HIS A 98 0.42 -2.21 -22.55
N ALA A 99 1.54 -1.50 -22.48
CA ALA A 99 2.72 -1.81 -23.28
C ALA A 99 3.54 -2.99 -22.73
N VAL A 100 3.44 -3.26 -21.42
CA VAL A 100 4.24 -4.31 -20.77
C VAL A 100 3.36 -5.44 -20.24
N LEU A 101 2.23 -5.11 -19.59
CA LEU A 101 1.38 -6.11 -18.94
C LEU A 101 0.12 -6.47 -19.75
N SER A 102 0.01 -5.96 -20.98
CA SER A 102 -1.13 -6.20 -21.88
C SER A 102 -2.52 -5.86 -21.31
N ALA A 103 -2.57 -5.05 -20.24
CA ALA A 103 -3.76 -4.70 -19.47
C ALA A 103 -4.57 -5.93 -19.03
N ARG A 104 -3.88 -7.04 -18.71
CA ARG A 104 -4.48 -8.33 -18.31
C ARG A 104 -3.88 -8.80 -16.99
N PRO A 105 -4.63 -9.59 -16.20
CA PRO A 105 -4.05 -10.26 -15.04
C PRO A 105 -3.09 -11.34 -15.54
N LEU A 106 -1.80 -11.23 -15.22
CA LEU A 106 -0.78 -12.17 -15.68
C LEU A 106 -0.33 -13.12 -14.57
N LEU A 107 -0.33 -12.66 -13.31
CA LEU A 107 -0.01 -13.49 -12.16
C LEU A 107 -1.26 -14.18 -11.61
N ILE A 108 -1.05 -15.36 -11.01
CA ILE A 108 -2.14 -16.16 -10.42
C ILE A 108 -2.95 -15.37 -9.38
N ASP A 109 -2.26 -14.57 -8.55
CA ASP A 109 -2.90 -13.70 -7.56
C ASP A 109 -3.82 -12.66 -8.22
N GLU A 110 -3.40 -12.09 -9.35
CA GLU A 110 -4.18 -11.12 -10.12
C GLU A 110 -5.42 -11.78 -10.74
N ILE A 111 -5.24 -12.97 -11.33
CA ILE A 111 -6.33 -13.72 -11.96
C ILE A 111 -7.42 -14.01 -10.94
N ILE A 112 -7.06 -14.48 -9.75
CA ILE A 112 -8.03 -14.80 -8.70
C ILE A 112 -8.65 -13.55 -8.09
N GLN A 113 -7.91 -12.45 -7.94
CA GLN A 113 -8.50 -11.19 -7.49
C GLN A 113 -9.50 -10.62 -8.50
N VAL A 114 -9.20 -10.67 -9.80
CA VAL A 114 -10.13 -10.27 -10.87
C VAL A 114 -11.33 -11.21 -10.95
N TYR A 115 -11.12 -12.52 -10.78
CA TYR A 115 -12.20 -13.50 -10.71
C TYR A 115 -13.17 -13.14 -9.58
N GLN A 116 -12.66 -12.90 -8.38
CA GLN A 116 -13.48 -12.49 -7.23
C GLN A 116 -14.16 -11.12 -7.46
N ALA A 117 -13.46 -10.17 -8.10
CA ALA A 117 -14.03 -8.86 -8.46
C ALA A 117 -15.22 -9.00 -9.43
N ARG A 118 -15.14 -9.93 -10.38
CA ARG A 118 -16.25 -10.24 -11.30
C ARG A 118 -17.43 -10.87 -10.59
N ILE A 119 -17.21 -11.74 -9.61
CA ILE A 119 -18.28 -12.24 -8.74
C ILE A 119 -18.98 -11.07 -8.03
N PHE A 120 -18.21 -10.17 -7.40
CA PHE A 120 -18.75 -8.99 -6.71
C PHE A 120 -19.53 -8.06 -7.64
N ALA A 121 -19.06 -7.86 -8.88
CA ALA A 121 -19.76 -7.04 -9.88
C ALA A 121 -21.15 -7.61 -10.25
N THR A 122 -21.40 -8.91 -10.02
CA THR A 122 -22.75 -9.51 -10.19
C THR A 122 -23.66 -9.39 -8.96
N GLY A 123 -23.20 -8.71 -7.90
CA GLY A 123 -23.94 -8.59 -6.64
C GLY A 123 -23.88 -9.84 -5.75
N ARG A 124 -22.98 -10.78 -6.07
CA ARG A 124 -22.77 -12.02 -5.30
C ARG A 124 -21.47 -11.96 -4.51
N LEU A 125 -21.35 -12.75 -3.45
CA LEU A 125 -20.09 -12.88 -2.68
C LEU A 125 -19.28 -14.13 -3.06
N TRP A 126 -19.93 -15.09 -3.70
CA TRP A 126 -19.40 -16.38 -4.14
C TRP A 126 -20.29 -16.93 -5.27
N LEU A 127 -19.82 -17.97 -5.95
CA LEU A 127 -20.59 -18.71 -6.96
C LEU A 127 -20.84 -20.14 -6.49
N PRO A 128 -21.93 -20.81 -6.92
CA PRO A 128 -22.09 -22.23 -6.64
C PRO A 128 -20.90 -23.01 -7.22
N ALA A 129 -20.42 -24.00 -6.47
CA ALA A 129 -19.39 -24.89 -6.95
C ALA A 129 -19.86 -25.61 -8.22
N PRO A 130 -19.01 -25.72 -9.26
CA PRO A 130 -19.35 -26.44 -10.46
C PRO A 130 -19.45 -27.94 -10.17
N ALA A 131 -20.26 -28.65 -10.96
CA ALA A 131 -20.42 -30.11 -10.83
C ALA A 131 -19.11 -30.88 -11.01
N HIS A 132 -18.15 -30.31 -11.74
CA HIS A 132 -16.84 -30.87 -12.04
C HIS A 132 -15.72 -29.86 -11.70
N PRO A 133 -15.33 -29.72 -10.42
CA PRO A 133 -14.30 -28.78 -9.98
C PRO A 133 -12.93 -29.00 -10.62
N GLU A 134 -12.61 -30.22 -11.06
CA GLU A 134 -11.35 -30.58 -11.71
C GLU A 134 -11.04 -29.75 -12.97
N PHE A 135 -12.06 -29.21 -13.65
CA PHE A 135 -11.89 -28.38 -14.84
C PHE A 135 -11.85 -26.87 -14.57
N THR A 136 -12.10 -26.46 -13.33
CA THR A 136 -12.26 -25.03 -12.96
C THR A 136 -11.44 -24.63 -11.72
N SER A 137 -10.87 -25.61 -11.03
CA SER A 137 -9.96 -25.39 -9.91
C SER A 137 -8.68 -24.70 -10.37
N SER A 138 -8.17 -23.83 -9.51
CA SER A 138 -6.94 -23.08 -9.73
C SER A 138 -6.31 -22.80 -8.38
N GLN A 139 -5.00 -22.63 -8.35
CA GLN A 139 -4.31 -22.16 -7.15
C GLN A 139 -4.96 -20.84 -6.67
N HIS A 140 -5.18 -20.73 -5.37
CA HIS A 140 -5.86 -19.62 -4.68
C HIS A 140 -7.38 -19.50 -4.85
N LEU A 141 -8.02 -20.42 -5.58
CA LEU A 141 -9.48 -20.55 -5.63
C LEU A 141 -9.94 -21.61 -4.61
N LEU A 142 -10.94 -21.29 -3.81
CA LEU A 142 -11.54 -22.22 -2.84
C LEU A 142 -12.82 -22.80 -3.41
N ASP A 143 -13.04 -24.09 -3.14
CA ASP A 143 -14.35 -24.73 -3.14
C ASP A 143 -14.67 -25.11 -1.68
N TRP A 144 -15.59 -24.36 -1.06
CA TRP A 144 -15.89 -24.47 0.36
C TRP A 144 -17.39 -24.59 0.58
N GLY A 145 -17.86 -25.75 1.00
CA GLY A 145 -19.28 -26.00 1.27
C GLY A 145 -20.18 -25.74 0.05
N GLY A 146 -19.70 -26.09 -1.15
CA GLY A 146 -20.42 -25.86 -2.42
C GLY A 146 -20.37 -24.42 -2.91
N LYS A 147 -19.43 -23.61 -2.42
CA LYS A 147 -19.22 -22.21 -2.80
C LYS A 147 -17.81 -22.00 -3.32
N VAL A 148 -17.71 -21.27 -4.42
CA VAL A 148 -16.44 -20.91 -5.06
C VAL A 148 -16.16 -19.42 -4.91
N PHE A 149 -14.97 -19.10 -4.39
CA PHE A 149 -14.46 -17.75 -4.17
C PHE A 149 -12.93 -17.75 -4.03
N GLY A 150 -12.28 -16.61 -4.18
CA GLY A 150 -10.83 -16.47 -4.04
C GLY A 150 -10.36 -16.41 -2.58
N GLN A 151 -9.13 -16.85 -2.30
CA GLN A 151 -8.56 -16.86 -0.94
C GLN A 151 -8.34 -15.46 -0.32
N PHE A 152 -8.28 -14.43 -1.17
CA PHE A 152 -7.85 -13.10 -0.77
C PHE A 152 -8.94 -12.37 0.04
N PRO A 153 -8.57 -11.57 1.05
CA PRO A 153 -9.50 -10.68 1.74
C PRO A 153 -10.30 -9.82 0.75
N ALA A 154 -11.58 -9.63 1.05
CA ALA A 154 -12.56 -9.07 0.13
C ALA A 154 -12.25 -7.62 -0.33
N GLY A 155 -11.47 -6.85 0.43
CA GLY A 155 -11.22 -5.43 0.14
C GLY A 155 -10.49 -5.20 -1.18
N GLY A 156 -9.50 -6.04 -1.53
CA GLY A 156 -8.77 -5.92 -2.80
C GLY A 156 -9.68 -6.16 -4.01
N PRO A 157 -10.34 -7.33 -4.07
CA PRO A 157 -11.33 -7.63 -5.11
C PRO A 157 -12.50 -6.64 -5.15
N ALA A 158 -12.93 -6.06 -4.02
CA ALA A 158 -13.99 -5.05 -4.01
C ALA A 158 -13.58 -3.74 -4.72
N LEU A 159 -12.31 -3.31 -4.59
CA LEU A 159 -11.81 -2.17 -5.35
C LEU A 159 -11.69 -2.49 -6.84
N LEU A 160 -11.23 -3.70 -7.18
CA LEU A 160 -11.18 -4.16 -8.57
C LEU A 160 -12.57 -4.29 -9.19
N ALA A 161 -13.60 -4.64 -8.40
CA ALA A 161 -14.97 -4.75 -8.89
C ALA A 161 -15.48 -3.42 -9.46
N LEU A 162 -15.01 -2.27 -8.95
CA LEU A 162 -15.31 -0.96 -9.53
C LEU A 162 -14.78 -0.84 -10.96
N GLY A 163 -13.58 -1.37 -11.23
CA GLY A 163 -13.01 -1.47 -12.57
C GLY A 163 -13.79 -2.45 -13.45
N THR A 164 -14.22 -3.58 -12.89
CA THR A 164 -15.05 -4.56 -13.60
C THR A 164 -16.38 -3.96 -14.06
N LEU A 165 -17.05 -3.16 -13.23
CA LEU A 165 -18.34 -2.53 -13.55
C LEU A 165 -18.25 -1.59 -14.77
N VAL A 166 -17.07 -1.04 -15.07
CA VAL A 166 -16.83 -0.18 -16.23
C VAL A 166 -16.03 -0.87 -17.34
N GLY A 167 -15.77 -2.17 -17.21
CA GLY A 167 -15.02 -2.95 -18.20
C GLY A 167 -13.52 -2.63 -18.30
N ALA A 168 -12.93 -2.07 -17.23
CA ALA A 168 -11.53 -1.67 -17.20
C ALA A 168 -10.87 -2.03 -15.85
N GLU A 169 -10.72 -3.31 -15.52
CA GLU A 169 -10.08 -3.73 -14.25
C GLU A 169 -8.65 -3.17 -14.10
N TRP A 170 -7.95 -3.00 -15.22
CA TRP A 170 -6.55 -2.55 -15.27
C TRP A 170 -6.34 -1.11 -14.80
N ILE A 171 -7.37 -0.25 -14.81
CA ILE A 171 -7.22 1.18 -14.44
C ILE A 171 -7.16 1.39 -12.92
N VAL A 172 -7.62 0.40 -12.14
CA VAL A 172 -7.69 0.51 -10.67
C VAL A 172 -6.31 0.69 -10.06
N GLY A 173 -5.32 -0.06 -10.54
CA GLY A 173 -3.91 0.07 -10.11
C GLY A 173 -3.34 1.47 -10.38
N PRO A 174 -3.37 1.98 -11.63
CA PRO A 174 -2.86 3.31 -11.96
C PRO A 174 -3.52 4.44 -11.17
N LEU A 175 -4.84 4.36 -10.94
CA LEU A 175 -5.56 5.33 -10.09
C LEU A 175 -5.12 5.23 -8.62
N ALA A 176 -4.94 4.03 -8.09
CA ALA A 176 -4.42 3.83 -6.75
C ALA A 176 -2.97 4.33 -6.60
N SER A 177 -2.10 4.12 -7.59
CA SER A 177 -0.74 4.69 -7.63
C SER A 177 -0.74 6.21 -7.62
N ALA A 178 -1.63 6.82 -8.39
CA ALA A 178 -1.79 8.27 -8.41
C ALA A 178 -2.26 8.81 -7.06
N LEU A 179 -3.20 8.12 -6.42
CA LEU A 179 -3.64 8.42 -5.06
C LEU A 179 -2.49 8.26 -4.05
N CYS A 180 -1.67 7.21 -4.16
CA CYS A 180 -0.46 7.05 -3.36
C CYS A 180 0.48 8.24 -3.52
N ALA A 181 0.83 8.63 -4.76
CA ALA A 181 1.74 9.74 -5.02
C ALA A 181 1.19 11.06 -4.46
N PHE A 182 -0.12 11.31 -4.62
CA PHE A 182 -0.78 12.46 -4.04
C PHE A 182 -0.72 12.46 -2.51
N LEU A 183 -1.17 11.37 -1.86
CA LEU A 183 -1.19 11.26 -0.40
C LEU A 183 0.21 11.35 0.20
N PHE A 184 1.19 10.73 -0.45
CA PHE A 184 2.59 10.79 -0.05
C PHE A 184 3.16 12.20 -0.18
N ALA A 185 2.88 12.92 -1.28
CA ALA A 185 3.23 14.33 -1.42
C ALA A 185 2.62 15.18 -0.29
N ARG A 186 1.34 14.94 0.04
CA ARG A 186 0.67 15.64 1.14
C ARG A 186 1.29 15.34 2.51
N LEU A 187 1.69 14.10 2.75
CA LEU A 187 2.32 13.66 3.99
C LEU A 187 3.74 14.24 4.12
N VAL A 188 4.57 14.07 3.09
CA VAL A 188 5.98 14.47 3.12
C VAL A 188 6.14 15.98 3.33
N ARG A 189 5.31 16.81 2.71
CA ARG A 189 5.30 18.27 2.95
C ARG A 189 5.04 18.65 4.42
N ARG A 190 4.41 17.77 5.21
CA ARG A 190 4.15 18.00 6.64
C ARG A 190 5.30 17.58 7.53
N VAL A 191 6.11 16.61 7.10
CA VAL A 191 7.14 15.97 7.94
C VAL A 191 8.56 16.31 7.52
N GLU A 192 8.78 16.75 6.28
CA GLU A 192 10.07 17.20 5.75
C GLU A 192 10.02 18.69 5.39
N PRO A 193 10.68 19.56 6.18
CA PRO A 193 10.63 21.01 5.94
C PRO A 193 11.42 21.46 4.71
N ARG A 194 12.30 20.63 4.14
CA ARG A 194 13.10 20.99 2.95
C ARG A 194 12.35 20.58 1.67
N PRO A 195 11.86 21.53 0.85
CA PRO A 195 11.07 21.21 -0.34
C PRO A 195 11.82 20.35 -1.35
N GLY A 196 13.14 20.54 -1.47
CA GLY A 196 13.97 19.72 -2.35
C GLY A 196 14.07 18.27 -1.90
N THR A 197 14.19 18.00 -0.61
CA THR A 197 14.20 16.62 -0.09
C THR A 197 12.82 16.00 -0.20
N ALA A 198 11.77 16.77 0.11
CA ALA A 198 10.40 16.33 -0.01
C ALA A 198 10.04 15.91 -1.44
N LEU A 199 10.32 16.76 -2.43
CA LEU A 199 10.08 16.47 -3.84
C LEU A 199 10.90 15.27 -4.32
N ALA A 200 12.18 15.16 -3.91
CA ALA A 200 13.01 14.01 -4.29
C ALA A 200 12.41 12.68 -3.79
N ALA A 201 11.95 12.63 -2.54
CA ALA A 201 11.31 11.44 -1.98
C ALA A 201 10.04 11.08 -2.75
N VAL A 202 9.21 12.07 -3.04
CA VAL A 202 7.95 11.89 -3.77
C VAL A 202 8.19 11.40 -5.21
N LEU A 203 9.16 11.99 -5.92
CA LEU A 203 9.52 11.55 -7.27
C LEU A 203 10.10 10.14 -7.25
N LEU A 204 11.00 9.83 -6.31
CA LEU A 204 11.58 8.50 -6.16
C LEU A 204 10.51 7.45 -5.92
N PHE A 205 9.53 7.72 -5.06
CA PHE A 205 8.38 6.85 -4.85
C PHE A 205 7.56 6.69 -6.13
N ALA A 206 7.23 7.78 -6.81
CA ALA A 206 6.34 7.80 -7.98
C ALA A 206 6.92 7.07 -9.21
N ILE A 207 8.24 7.08 -9.37
CA ILE A 207 8.93 6.47 -10.53
C ILE A 207 9.68 5.19 -10.18
N ALA A 208 9.68 4.77 -8.91
CA ALA A 208 10.33 3.53 -8.51
C ALA A 208 9.74 2.38 -9.34
N PRO A 209 10.58 1.57 -10.02
CA PRO A 209 10.08 0.48 -10.86
C PRO A 209 9.11 -0.42 -10.12
N PHE A 210 9.40 -0.77 -8.87
CA PHE A 210 8.52 -1.59 -8.04
C PHE A 210 7.12 -0.98 -7.86
N VAL A 211 7.01 0.33 -7.60
CA VAL A 211 5.72 1.03 -7.46
C VAL A 211 4.99 1.09 -8.79
N VAL A 212 5.71 1.35 -9.89
CA VAL A 212 5.13 1.43 -11.23
C VAL A 212 4.58 0.08 -11.69
N PHE A 213 5.35 -1.01 -11.54
CA PHE A 213 4.91 -2.35 -11.93
C PHE A 213 3.77 -2.87 -11.07
N LEU A 214 3.81 -2.68 -9.75
CA LEU A 214 2.69 -3.01 -8.87
C LEU A 214 1.46 -2.14 -9.13
N GLY A 215 1.69 -0.88 -9.52
CA GLY A 215 0.65 0.06 -9.89
C GLY A 215 0.01 -0.25 -11.24
N ALA A 216 0.72 -0.93 -12.13
CA ALA A 216 0.21 -1.33 -13.44
C ALA A 216 -0.43 -2.73 -13.43
N SER A 217 -0.22 -3.51 -12.37
CA SER A 217 -0.82 -4.83 -12.17
C SER A 217 -2.17 -4.74 -11.45
N MET A 218 -2.87 -5.87 -11.38
CA MET A 218 -4.14 -6.03 -10.65
C MET A 218 -3.90 -6.64 -9.25
N MET A 219 -2.72 -6.42 -8.68
CA MET A 219 -2.38 -6.86 -7.32
C MET A 219 -2.88 -5.88 -6.26
N ASN A 220 -3.08 -6.37 -5.04
CA ASN A 220 -3.64 -5.56 -3.94
C ASN A 220 -2.62 -4.68 -3.19
N HIS A 221 -1.32 -4.78 -3.52
CA HIS A 221 -0.26 -4.06 -2.82
C HIS A 221 -0.41 -2.54 -2.91
N ILE A 222 -0.71 -2.01 -4.10
CA ILE A 222 -0.78 -0.55 -4.31
C ILE A 222 -2.03 0.04 -3.64
N THR A 223 -3.15 -0.68 -3.65
CA THR A 223 -4.39 -0.27 -2.98
C THR A 223 -4.24 -0.28 -1.46
N THR A 224 -3.55 -1.28 -0.90
CA THR A 224 -3.19 -1.28 0.53
C THR A 224 -2.25 -0.12 0.85
N THR A 225 -1.26 0.15 0.00
CA THR A 225 -0.33 1.28 0.19
C THR A 225 -1.06 2.62 0.21
N ALA A 226 -2.07 2.82 -0.66
CA ALA A 226 -2.88 4.03 -0.67
C ALA A 226 -3.65 4.20 0.65
N ALA A 227 -4.24 3.13 1.17
CA ALA A 227 -4.93 3.13 2.46
C ALA A 227 -3.96 3.43 3.63
N LEU A 228 -2.77 2.83 3.64
CA LEU A 228 -1.75 3.10 4.67
C LEU A 228 -1.22 4.55 4.61
N LEU A 229 -1.02 5.11 3.41
CA LEU A 229 -0.64 6.52 3.24
C LEU A 229 -1.76 7.47 3.68
N ALA A 230 -3.02 7.13 3.41
CA ALA A 230 -4.17 7.88 3.91
C ALA A 230 -4.22 7.87 5.44
N ALA A 231 -3.99 6.70 6.06
CA ALA A 231 -3.90 6.57 7.52
C ALA A 231 -2.75 7.42 8.11
N ALA A 232 -1.56 7.35 7.52
CA ALA A 232 -0.40 8.12 7.97
C ALA A 232 -0.62 9.64 7.83
N LEU A 233 -1.21 10.08 6.71
CA LEU A 233 -1.57 11.49 6.50
C LEU A 233 -2.62 11.95 7.50
N ALA A 234 -3.68 11.18 7.71
CA ALA A 234 -4.72 11.47 8.70
C ALA A 234 -4.14 11.53 10.12
N LEU A 235 -3.22 10.62 10.46
CA LEU A 235 -2.56 10.60 11.77
C LEU A 235 -1.72 11.86 11.98
N SER A 236 -0.98 12.29 10.96
CA SER A 236 -0.19 13.53 11.00
C SER A 236 -1.06 14.77 11.20
N ARG A 237 -2.33 14.75 10.78
CA ARG A 237 -3.29 15.84 10.98
C ARG A 237 -3.92 15.76 12.36
N ALA A 238 -4.39 14.58 12.74
CA ALA A 238 -4.97 14.28 14.05
C ALA A 238 -4.06 14.66 15.22
N THR A 239 -2.74 14.62 15.00
CA THR A 239 -1.72 14.83 16.03
C THR A 239 -1.00 16.19 15.96
N SER A 240 -1.37 17.07 15.04
CA SER A 240 -0.62 18.32 14.78
C SER A 240 -0.87 19.47 15.76
N GLY A 241 -1.87 19.38 16.63
CA GLY A 241 -2.21 20.42 17.60
C GLY A 241 -2.12 19.96 19.06
N SER A 242 -2.35 20.90 19.98
CA SER A 242 -2.53 20.63 21.42
C SER A 242 -3.69 19.67 21.65
N ASP A 243 -4.81 19.91 20.97
CA ASP A 243 -5.97 19.03 20.93
C ASP A 243 -5.93 18.07 19.75
N ALA A 244 -6.46 16.86 19.96
CA ALA A 244 -6.64 15.90 18.89
C ALA A 244 -7.83 16.27 18.00
N ARG A 245 -7.65 16.12 16.68
CA ARG A 245 -8.73 16.28 15.70
C ARG A 245 -9.46 14.96 15.52
N THR A 246 -10.62 14.84 16.17
CA THR A 246 -11.44 13.61 16.18
C THR A 246 -11.83 13.12 14.78
N SER A 247 -12.14 14.04 13.85
CA SER A 247 -12.47 13.69 12.47
C SER A 247 -11.29 13.05 11.74
N ASP A 248 -10.10 13.66 11.81
CA ASP A 248 -8.89 13.08 11.23
C ASP A 248 -8.58 11.72 11.88
N ALA A 249 -8.79 11.56 13.19
CA ALA A 249 -8.58 10.28 13.88
C ALA A 249 -9.58 9.20 13.41
N PHE A 250 -10.83 9.55 13.13
CA PHE A 250 -11.77 8.63 12.48
C PHE A 250 -11.23 8.16 11.12
N PHE A 251 -10.68 9.07 10.31
CA PHE A 251 -10.10 8.72 9.02
C PHE A 251 -8.81 7.89 9.13
N VAL A 252 -8.03 8.04 10.21
CA VAL A 252 -6.93 7.10 10.53
C VAL A 252 -7.49 5.69 10.64
N GLY A 253 -8.52 5.52 11.47
CA GLY A 253 -9.16 4.24 11.68
C GLY A 253 -9.78 3.66 10.41
N LEU A 254 -10.53 4.46 9.68
CA LEU A 254 -11.19 4.03 8.44
C LEU A 254 -10.17 3.54 7.41
N ALA A 255 -9.08 4.28 7.23
CA ALA A 255 -8.04 3.90 6.28
C ALA A 255 -7.27 2.64 6.73
N LEU A 256 -6.99 2.48 8.03
CA LEU A 256 -6.41 1.24 8.57
C LEU A 256 -7.37 0.04 8.45
N GLY A 257 -8.68 0.26 8.65
CA GLY A 257 -9.71 -0.75 8.44
C GLY A 257 -9.78 -1.18 6.98
N VAL A 258 -9.74 -0.24 6.04
CA VAL A 258 -9.67 -0.56 4.59
C VAL A 258 -8.40 -1.35 4.29
N ALA A 259 -7.24 -0.93 4.82
CA ALA A 259 -6.01 -1.70 4.68
C ALA A 259 -6.17 -3.13 5.22
N ALA A 260 -6.85 -3.31 6.37
CA ALA A 260 -7.09 -4.62 6.96
C ALA A 260 -8.04 -5.49 6.11
N ALA A 261 -9.05 -4.89 5.51
CA ALA A 261 -9.95 -5.57 4.59
C ALA A 261 -9.25 -6.05 3.30
N ILE A 262 -8.12 -5.44 2.94
CA ILE A 262 -7.33 -5.82 1.77
C ILE A 262 -6.19 -6.78 2.16
N ARG A 263 -5.40 -6.43 3.20
CA ARG A 263 -4.21 -7.15 3.69
C ARG A 263 -4.11 -7.02 5.23
N PRO A 264 -4.71 -7.95 6.01
CA PRO A 264 -4.79 -7.87 7.46
C PRO A 264 -3.45 -7.72 8.19
N LEU A 265 -2.42 -8.45 7.76
CA LEU A 265 -1.10 -8.43 8.40
C LEU A 265 -0.42 -7.07 8.25
N ASP A 266 -0.41 -6.53 7.02
CA ASP A 266 0.15 -5.21 6.73
C ASP A 266 -0.58 -4.14 7.55
N ALA A 267 -1.91 -4.23 7.62
CA ALA A 267 -2.70 -3.31 8.42
C ALA A 267 -2.39 -3.40 9.91
N ALA A 268 -2.24 -4.61 10.46
CA ALA A 268 -1.86 -4.81 11.86
C ALA A 268 -0.51 -4.17 12.19
N ALA A 269 0.48 -4.31 11.31
CA ALA A 269 1.81 -3.73 11.48
C ALA A 269 1.78 -2.19 11.63
N PHE A 270 0.82 -1.52 11.00
CA PHE A 270 0.64 -0.06 11.12
C PHE A 270 -0.39 0.33 12.19
N ALA A 271 -1.44 -0.48 12.38
CA ALA A 271 -2.53 -0.18 13.30
C ALA A 271 -2.11 -0.33 14.76
N ILE A 272 -1.33 -1.35 15.11
CA ILE A 272 -0.85 -1.59 16.49
C ILE A 272 -0.03 -0.40 17.03
N PRO A 273 1.05 0.05 16.37
CA PRO A 273 1.81 1.20 16.87
C PRO A 273 0.98 2.49 16.85
N THR A 274 0.08 2.66 15.88
CA THR A 274 -0.84 3.81 15.83
C THR A 274 -1.80 3.81 17.02
N ALA A 275 -2.39 2.67 17.36
CA ALA A 275 -3.29 2.52 18.50
C ALA A 275 -2.55 2.76 19.82
N ALA A 276 -1.36 2.18 19.98
CA ALA A 276 -0.52 2.41 21.16
C ALA A 276 -0.17 3.89 21.33
N TRP A 277 0.18 4.57 20.23
CA TRP A 277 0.46 6.01 20.24
C TRP A 277 -0.77 6.85 20.63
N LEU A 278 -1.93 6.60 20.02
CA LEU A 278 -3.17 7.30 20.34
C LEU A 278 -3.63 7.05 21.79
N ALA A 279 -3.48 5.81 22.27
CA ALA A 279 -3.76 5.45 23.66
C ALA A 279 -2.85 6.19 24.63
N TRP A 280 -1.54 6.24 24.36
CA TRP A 280 -0.59 7.03 25.15
C TRP A 280 -0.95 8.51 25.15
N ARG A 281 -1.40 9.07 24.02
CA ARG A 281 -1.87 10.46 23.96
C ARG A 281 -3.14 10.70 24.77
N GLY A 282 -3.97 9.67 24.97
CA GLY A 282 -5.17 9.71 25.82
C GLY A 282 -4.95 10.28 27.22
N ARG A 283 -3.74 10.14 27.78
CA ARG A 283 -3.36 10.74 29.08
C ARG A 283 -3.36 12.28 29.10
N HIS A 284 -3.38 12.93 27.95
CA HIS A 284 -3.35 14.39 27.82
C HIS A 284 -4.73 15.04 27.71
N GLY A 285 -5.82 14.28 27.93
CA GLY A 285 -7.16 14.83 28.10
C GLY A 285 -8.24 14.22 27.21
N ARG A 286 -9.48 14.70 27.40
CA ARG A 286 -10.69 14.15 26.78
C ARG A 286 -10.67 14.19 25.25
N SER A 287 -10.05 15.19 24.63
CA SER A 287 -9.95 15.29 23.16
C SER A 287 -9.17 14.12 22.56
N HIS A 288 -8.08 13.70 23.21
CA HIS A 288 -7.26 12.56 22.78
C HIS A 288 -7.97 11.21 22.97
N ILE A 289 -8.76 11.06 24.04
CA ILE A 289 -9.62 9.87 24.23
C ILE A 289 -10.69 9.78 23.13
N LYS A 290 -11.35 10.90 22.81
CA LYS A 290 -12.31 10.95 21.70
C LYS A 290 -11.67 10.55 20.37
N ALA A 291 -10.43 10.99 20.11
CA ALA A 291 -9.69 10.62 18.91
C ALA A 291 -9.37 9.11 18.87
N LEU A 292 -8.97 8.50 19.98
CA LEU A 292 -8.77 7.04 20.07
C LEU A 292 -10.07 6.29 19.74
N LEU A 293 -11.18 6.67 20.38
CA LEU A 293 -12.49 6.05 20.14
C LEU A 293 -12.96 6.23 18.70
N ALA A 294 -12.81 7.43 18.13
CA ALA A 294 -13.15 7.72 16.75
C ALA A 294 -12.33 6.88 15.77
N SER A 295 -11.02 6.70 16.02
CA SER A 295 -10.18 5.78 15.25
C SER A 295 -10.67 4.34 15.39
N GLY A 296 -11.06 3.89 16.58
CA GLY A 296 -11.65 2.56 16.78
C GLY A 296 -12.92 2.34 15.95
N ILE A 297 -13.83 3.31 15.94
CA ILE A 297 -15.05 3.30 15.13
C ILE A 297 -14.70 3.26 13.63
N GLY A 298 -13.70 4.04 13.20
CA GLY A 298 -13.23 4.02 11.82
C GLY A 298 -12.75 2.63 11.38
N VAL A 299 -11.94 1.94 12.20
CA VAL A 299 -11.47 0.57 11.91
C VAL A 299 -12.63 -0.42 11.85
N PHE A 300 -13.60 -0.26 12.76
CA PHE A 300 -14.71 -1.19 12.91
C PHE A 300 -15.53 -1.35 11.62
N ILE A 301 -15.74 -0.28 10.85
CA ILE A 301 -16.61 -0.30 9.66
C ILE A 301 -16.07 -1.27 8.59
N PRO A 302 -14.86 -1.11 8.02
CA PRO A 302 -14.38 -2.01 6.96
C PRO A 302 -14.08 -3.42 7.47
N VAL A 303 -13.63 -3.56 8.72
CA VAL A 303 -13.36 -4.87 9.33
C VAL A 303 -14.66 -5.65 9.50
N SER A 304 -15.75 -5.02 9.94
CA SER A 304 -17.05 -5.70 10.06
C SER A 304 -17.57 -6.18 8.71
N LEU A 305 -17.38 -5.39 7.65
CA LEU A 305 -17.73 -5.80 6.28
C LEU A 305 -16.88 -7.00 5.82
N LEU A 306 -15.57 -6.99 6.07
CA LEU A 306 -14.68 -8.13 5.79
C LEU A 306 -15.17 -9.39 6.52
N LEU A 307 -15.44 -9.28 7.83
CA LEU A 307 -15.91 -10.39 8.65
C LEU A 307 -17.28 -10.91 8.19
N ALA A 308 -18.18 -10.03 7.74
CA ALA A 308 -19.46 -10.42 7.17
C ALA A 308 -19.28 -11.20 5.85
N VAL A 309 -18.35 -10.78 4.99
CA VAL A 309 -18.03 -11.51 3.75
C VAL A 309 -17.43 -12.88 4.06
N ASN A 310 -16.49 -12.95 5.01
CA ASN A 310 -15.92 -14.22 5.47
C ASN A 310 -17.02 -15.15 5.98
N HIS A 311 -17.91 -14.68 6.87
CA HIS A 311 -19.02 -15.48 7.38
C HIS A 311 -19.96 -15.96 6.26
N ALA A 312 -20.26 -15.11 5.29
CA ALA A 312 -21.09 -15.48 4.15
C ALA A 312 -20.43 -16.53 3.24
N GLN A 313 -19.10 -16.50 3.11
CA GLN A 313 -18.33 -17.43 2.28
C GLN A 313 -18.07 -18.75 3.00
N THR A 314 -17.58 -18.72 4.25
CA THR A 314 -17.07 -19.90 4.95
C THR A 314 -18.01 -20.45 6.03
N GLY A 315 -18.99 -19.67 6.47
CA GLY A 315 -19.81 -19.94 7.66
C GLY A 315 -19.20 -19.40 8.96
N ASP A 316 -17.97 -18.89 8.93
CA ASP A 316 -17.26 -18.33 10.09
C ASP A 316 -16.58 -16.99 9.74
N ALA A 317 -16.88 -15.94 10.50
CA ALA A 317 -16.32 -14.61 10.32
C ALA A 317 -14.79 -14.58 10.39
N PHE A 318 -14.18 -15.47 11.19
CA PHE A 318 -12.74 -15.49 11.44
C PHE A 318 -11.97 -16.51 10.59
N THR A 319 -12.66 -17.27 9.75
CA THR A 319 -12.02 -18.20 8.82
C THR A 319 -11.73 -17.46 7.51
N PHE A 320 -10.49 -17.01 7.35
CA PHE A 320 -10.00 -16.38 6.12
C PHE A 320 -9.69 -17.43 5.05
N GLY A 321 -9.90 -17.09 3.78
CA GLY A 321 -9.69 -18.00 2.66
C GLY A 321 -8.28 -18.60 2.60
N TYR A 322 -7.24 -17.81 2.88
CA TYR A 322 -5.87 -18.34 2.93
C TYR A 322 -5.63 -19.28 4.14
N ILE A 323 -6.31 -19.11 5.28
CA ILE A 323 -6.23 -20.07 6.39
C ILE A 323 -6.97 -21.36 6.03
N ALA A 324 -8.14 -21.24 5.43
CA ALA A 324 -8.92 -22.39 4.96
C ALA A 324 -8.18 -23.20 3.88
N MET A 325 -7.41 -22.54 3.02
CA MET A 325 -6.67 -23.19 1.94
C MET A 325 -5.37 -23.86 2.41
N TRP A 326 -4.61 -23.22 3.31
CA TRP A 326 -3.26 -23.68 3.67
C TRP A 326 -3.16 -24.32 5.06
N GLY A 327 -4.24 -24.31 5.85
CA GLY A 327 -4.27 -24.87 7.19
C GLY A 327 -3.80 -23.90 8.29
N ARG A 328 -3.78 -24.41 9.52
CA ARG A 328 -3.20 -23.74 10.71
C ARG A 328 -1.79 -24.28 10.97
#